data_AF-A0A645ERE5-F1
#
_entry.id   AF-A0A645ERE5-F1
#
_cell.length_a   1.000
_cell.length_b   1.000
_cell.length_c   1.000
_cell.angle_alpha   90.00
_cell.angle_beta   90.00
_cell.angle_gamma   90.00
#
_symmetry.space_group_name_H-M   'P 1'
#
loop_
_entity.id
_entity.type
_entity.pdbx_description
1 polymer ?
#
loop_
_entity_poly.entity_id
_entity_poly.type
_entity_poly.pdbx_seq_one_letter_code
_entity_poly.pdbx_strand_id
1 'polypeptide(L)'
;MPPKEQLKLHLDEKLFLRYMMHDAIFSEKVEAIAKLLRGKFNGLESRIAITDDDASMEWNSLSETTKNFYRDHVKNIPEALLLVQYDVLYVDDKAENAALSEDELGELVRFEYKRRRNYDKINGADSTQTRVLSKNEMKTQIYQMVSLWAASLAESNFKLERIKFANQCNML
;
A
#
# COMPACT_ATOMS: atom_id res chain seq x y z
N MET A 1 -27.98 -13.16 -33.16
CA MET A 1 -27.05 -12.15 -32.60
C MET A 1 -27.73 -11.52 -31.40
N PRO A 2 -27.01 -11.29 -30.28
CA PRO A 2 -27.59 -10.63 -29.13
C PRO A 2 -27.99 -9.18 -29.49
N PRO A 3 -29.02 -8.59 -28.87
CA PRO A 3 -29.44 -7.21 -29.12
C PRO A 3 -28.33 -6.20 -28.83
N LYS A 4 -28.27 -5.11 -29.62
CA LYS A 4 -27.27 -4.03 -29.48
C LYS A 4 -27.17 -3.42 -28.07
N GLU A 5 -28.21 -3.57 -27.25
CA GLU A 5 -28.26 -3.08 -25.87
C GLU A 5 -27.48 -3.93 -24.88
N GLN A 6 -27.19 -5.21 -25.18
CA GLN A 6 -26.36 -6.10 -24.36
C GLN A 6 -24.85 -5.86 -24.52
N LEU A 7 -24.44 -4.95 -25.41
CA LEU A 7 -23.04 -4.58 -25.67
C LEU A 7 -22.62 -3.26 -25.00
N LYS A 8 -23.50 -2.62 -24.22
CA LYS A 8 -23.10 -1.50 -23.36
C LYS A 8 -22.67 -2.05 -22.01
N LEU A 9 -21.43 -2.55 -21.96
CA LEU A 9 -20.69 -2.61 -20.70
C LEU A 9 -20.56 -1.16 -20.21
N HIS A 10 -21.51 -0.66 -19.40
CA HIS A 10 -21.33 0.57 -18.62
C HIS A 10 -20.39 0.26 -17.45
N LEU A 11 -19.22 -0.31 -17.73
CA LEU A 11 -18.12 -0.10 -16.81
C LEU A 11 -17.77 1.37 -17.00
N ASP A 12 -17.97 2.17 -15.96
CA ASP A 12 -17.46 3.54 -15.91
C ASP A 12 -16.00 3.49 -16.36
N GLU A 13 -15.68 4.20 -17.44
CA GLU A 13 -14.34 4.21 -18.03
C GLU A 13 -13.27 4.50 -16.98
N LYS A 14 -13.60 5.34 -15.97
CA LYS A 14 -12.72 5.63 -14.84
C LYS A 14 -12.51 4.41 -13.95
N LEU A 15 -13.56 3.64 -13.69
CA LEU A 15 -13.48 2.41 -12.91
C LEU A 15 -12.66 1.35 -13.64
N PHE A 16 -12.83 1.22 -14.95
CA PHE A 16 -12.01 0.33 -15.78
C PHE A 16 -10.52 0.73 -15.75
N LEU A 17 -10.22 2.01 -15.99
CA LEU A 17 -8.85 2.54 -15.95
C LEU A 17 -8.21 2.36 -14.58
N ARG A 18 -8.97 2.55 -13.51
CA ARG A 18 -8.52 2.28 -12.14
C ARG A 18 -8.14 0.82 -11.93
N TYR A 19 -9.00 -0.12 -12.33
CA TYR A 19 -8.67 -1.55 -12.23
C TYR A 19 -7.42 -1.90 -13.03
N MET A 20 -7.28 -1.37 -14.26
CA MET A 20 -6.07 -1.56 -15.06
C MET A 20 -4.82 -0.98 -14.39
N MET A 21 -4.94 0.20 -13.76
CA MET A 21 -3.84 0.83 -13.02
C MET A 21 -3.39 -0.04 -11.85
N HIS A 22 -4.31 -0.62 -11.09
CA HIS A 22 -3.98 -1.48 -9.95
C HIS A 22 -3.50 -2.88 -10.36
N ASP A 23 -4.22 -3.55 -11.25
CA ASP A 23 -3.97 -4.95 -11.57
C ASP A 23 -2.81 -5.15 -12.55
N ALA A 24 -2.63 -4.25 -13.52
CA ALA A 24 -1.56 -4.37 -14.50
C ALA A 24 -0.34 -3.52 -14.12
N ILE A 25 -0.51 -2.21 -13.97
CA ILE A 25 0.64 -1.30 -13.84
C ILE A 25 1.26 -1.37 -12.44
N PHE A 26 0.43 -1.29 -11.40
CA PHE A 26 0.92 -1.28 -10.02
C PHE A 26 1.51 -2.64 -9.63
N SER A 27 0.89 -3.74 -10.05
CA SER A 27 1.35 -5.10 -9.74
C SER A 27 2.77 -5.38 -10.25
N GLU A 28 3.12 -4.89 -11.45
CA GLU A 28 4.47 -4.97 -12.03
C GLU A 28 5.52 -4.20 -11.22
N LYS A 29 5.11 -3.17 -10.48
CA LYS A 29 5.99 -2.30 -9.70
C LYS A 29 6.12 -2.72 -8.23
N VAL A 30 5.32 -3.69 -7.77
CA VAL A 30 5.30 -4.14 -6.37
C VAL A 30 6.70 -4.49 -5.86
N GLU A 31 7.49 -5.23 -6.64
CA GLU A 31 8.84 -5.64 -6.23
C GLU A 31 9.78 -4.45 -6.02
N ALA A 32 9.76 -3.50 -6.95
CA ALA A 32 10.60 -2.30 -6.87
C ALA A 32 10.20 -1.40 -5.70
N ILE A 33 8.90 -1.17 -5.51
CA ILE A 33 8.38 -0.36 -4.40
C ILE A 33 8.68 -1.06 -3.06
N ALA A 34 8.58 -2.39 -2.98
CA ALA A 34 8.85 -3.14 -1.76
C ALA A 34 10.32 -3.02 -1.35
N LYS A 35 11.25 -3.15 -2.32
CA LYS A 35 12.68 -2.92 -2.11
C LYS A 35 12.95 -1.49 -1.64
N LEU A 36 12.31 -0.50 -2.28
CA LEU A 36 12.47 0.90 -1.92
C LEU A 36 11.95 1.20 -0.50
N LEU A 37 10.75 0.71 -0.17
CA LEU A 37 10.13 0.85 1.13
C LEU A 37 11.02 0.27 2.24
N ARG A 38 11.59 -0.92 2.02
CA ARG A 38 12.57 -1.50 2.94
C ARG A 38 13.78 -0.59 3.12
N GLY A 39 14.37 -0.11 2.03
CA GLY A 39 15.53 0.79 2.09
C GLY A 39 15.25 2.03 2.93
N LYS A 40 14.11 2.69 2.69
CA LYS A 40 13.67 3.86 3.47
C LYS A 40 13.43 3.51 4.93
N PHE A 41 12.73 2.40 5.19
CA PHE A 41 12.43 1.96 6.55
C PHE A 41 13.71 1.63 7.34
N ASN A 42 14.69 1.00 6.70
CA ASN A 42 15.98 0.67 7.29
C ASN A 42 16.84 1.91 7.57
N GLY A 43 16.62 2.99 6.82
CA GLY A 43 17.27 4.29 7.05
C GLY A 43 16.71 5.10 8.21
N LEU A 44 15.59 4.68 8.83
CA LEU A 44 15.03 5.37 9.99
C LEU A 44 15.83 5.02 11.26
N GLU A 45 16.34 6.04 11.95
CA GLU A 45 17.16 5.88 13.17
C GLU A 45 16.42 5.16 14.30
N SER A 46 15.11 5.42 14.46
CA SER A 46 14.27 4.90 15.55
C SER A 46 13.35 3.75 15.13
N ARG A 47 13.65 3.05 14.02
CA ARG A 47 12.77 1.99 13.50
C ARG A 47 12.58 0.86 14.50
N ILE A 48 11.36 0.35 14.58
CA ILE A 48 11.10 -0.93 15.24
C ILE A 48 11.42 -2.03 14.23
N ALA A 49 12.52 -2.76 14.45
CA ALA A 49 12.99 -3.80 13.55
C ALA A 49 11.89 -4.83 13.20
N ILE A 50 11.83 -5.23 11.93
CA ILE A 50 10.99 -6.35 11.49
C ILE A 50 11.69 -7.64 11.95
N THR A 51 10.93 -8.56 12.53
CA THR A 51 11.44 -9.90 12.87
C THR A 51 12.03 -10.56 11.64
N ASP A 52 13.22 -11.14 11.76
CA ASP A 52 13.95 -11.82 10.68
C ASP A 52 14.36 -10.94 9.47
N ASP A 53 14.32 -9.61 9.61
CA ASP A 53 14.91 -8.69 8.62
C ASP A 53 16.27 -8.16 9.08
N ASP A 54 17.34 -8.75 8.55
CA ASP A 54 18.69 -8.22 8.69
C ASP A 54 18.90 -7.03 7.74
N ALA A 55 18.89 -5.82 8.29
CA ALA A 55 19.04 -4.59 7.52
C ALA A 55 20.38 -4.44 6.80
N SER A 56 21.42 -5.22 7.18
CA SER A 56 22.70 -5.24 6.47
C SER A 56 22.64 -6.07 5.18
N MET A 57 21.66 -6.96 5.05
CA MET A 57 21.51 -7.80 3.87
C MET A 57 20.88 -7.05 2.70
N GLU A 58 21.44 -7.31 1.52
CA GLU A 58 20.88 -6.90 0.23
C GLU A 58 19.56 -7.60 -0.06
N TRP A 59 18.66 -6.88 -0.76
CA TRP A 59 17.30 -7.36 -1.05
C TRP A 59 17.27 -8.79 -1.63
N ASN A 60 18.14 -9.08 -2.60
CA ASN A 60 18.16 -10.37 -3.29
C ASN A 60 18.55 -11.55 -2.38
N SER A 61 19.29 -11.27 -1.31
CA SER A 61 19.75 -12.26 -0.34
C SER A 61 18.75 -12.53 0.78
N LEU A 62 17.69 -11.72 0.89
CA LEU A 62 16.65 -11.89 1.91
C LEU A 62 15.84 -13.17 1.69
N SER A 63 15.31 -13.69 2.79
CA SER A 63 14.32 -14.77 2.74
C SER A 63 13.05 -14.32 2.01
N GLU A 64 12.36 -15.26 1.37
CA GLU A 64 11.07 -14.95 0.73
C GLU A 64 10.01 -14.51 1.74
N THR A 65 10.08 -14.98 2.99
CA THR A 65 9.22 -14.50 4.08
C THR A 65 9.41 -13.00 4.32
N THR A 66 10.66 -12.55 4.44
CA THR A 66 10.99 -11.13 4.65
C THR A 66 10.57 -10.29 3.44
N LYS A 67 10.84 -10.75 2.21
CA LYS A 67 10.42 -10.03 1.00
C LYS A 67 8.89 -9.97 0.89
N ASN A 68 8.19 -11.07 1.19
CA ASN A 68 6.73 -11.15 1.18
C ASN A 68 6.10 -10.18 2.18
N PHE A 69 6.70 -9.99 3.35
CA PHE A 69 6.23 -8.97 4.31
C PHE A 69 6.16 -7.57 3.67
N TYR A 70 7.22 -7.15 2.96
CA TYR A 70 7.25 -5.85 2.29
C TYR A 70 6.33 -5.80 1.06
N ARG A 71 6.31 -6.86 0.24
CA ARG A 71 5.42 -6.96 -0.93
C ARG A 71 3.96 -6.90 -0.53
N ASP A 72 3.57 -7.60 0.54
CA ASP A 72 2.21 -7.60 1.03
C ASP A 72 1.83 -6.22 1.56
N HIS A 73 2.74 -5.49 2.20
CA HIS A 73 2.48 -4.09 2.50
C HIS A 73 2.17 -3.28 1.26
N VAL A 74 3.02 -3.36 0.24
CA VAL A 74 2.87 -2.59 -1.01
C VAL A 74 1.57 -2.92 -1.75
N LYS A 75 1.22 -4.21 -1.87
CA LYS A 75 0.00 -4.65 -2.56
C LYS A 75 -1.29 -4.06 -1.97
N ASN A 76 -1.28 -3.73 -0.67
CA ASN A 76 -2.45 -3.19 0.02
C ASN A 76 -2.51 -1.66 0.02
N ILE A 77 -1.43 -0.98 -0.41
CA ILE A 77 -1.37 0.48 -0.45
C ILE A 77 -2.51 1.10 -1.26
N PRO A 78 -2.85 0.62 -2.48
CA PRO A 78 -3.88 1.29 -3.26
C PRO A 78 -5.24 1.24 -2.57
N GLU A 79 -5.67 0.07 -2.09
CA GLU A 79 -6.93 -0.10 -1.34
C GLU A 79 -6.96 0.79 -0.09
N ALA A 80 -5.86 0.84 0.66
CA ALA A 80 -5.76 1.68 1.85
C ALA A 80 -5.93 3.17 1.51
N LEU A 81 -5.31 3.63 0.42
CA LEU A 81 -5.38 5.03 -0.02
C LEU A 81 -6.78 5.43 -0.52
N LEU A 82 -7.57 4.48 -1.04
CA LEU A 82 -8.98 4.71 -1.34
C LEU A 82 -9.76 5.17 -0.11
N LEU A 83 -9.46 4.62 1.07
CA LEU A 83 -10.16 4.94 2.32
C LEU A 83 -9.96 6.40 2.73
N VAL A 84 -8.80 6.97 2.41
CA VAL A 84 -8.47 8.38 2.64
C VAL A 84 -8.64 9.23 1.38
N GLN A 85 -9.47 8.74 0.44
CA GLN A 85 -9.91 9.45 -0.76
C GLN A 85 -8.77 9.85 -1.71
N TYR A 86 -7.78 8.97 -1.88
CA TYR A 86 -6.77 9.09 -2.91
C TYR A 86 -6.88 7.96 -3.93
N ASP A 87 -6.64 8.29 -5.19
CA ASP A 87 -6.29 7.35 -6.24
C ASP A 87 -4.77 7.30 -6.44
N VAL A 88 -4.28 6.17 -6.96
CA VAL A 88 -2.85 5.96 -7.24
C VAL A 88 -2.68 5.89 -8.75
N LEU A 89 -1.99 6.86 -9.34
CA LEU A 89 -1.85 6.99 -10.79
C LEU A 89 -0.38 6.94 -11.19
N TYR A 90 -0.04 6.08 -12.15
CA TYR A 90 1.28 6.12 -12.77
C TYR A 90 1.41 7.35 -13.68
N VAL A 91 2.56 8.01 -13.61
CA VAL A 91 2.92 9.15 -14.45
C VAL A 91 4.29 8.95 -15.08
N ASP A 92 4.49 9.40 -16.31
CA ASP A 92 5.80 9.26 -16.97
C ASP A 92 6.86 10.18 -16.36
N ASP A 93 6.43 11.34 -15.87
CA ASP A 93 7.27 12.31 -15.18
C ASP A 93 7.46 11.96 -13.69
N LYS A 94 8.38 12.68 -13.04
CA LYS A 94 8.60 12.55 -11.60
C LYS A 94 7.32 12.93 -10.84
N ALA A 95 6.77 11.99 -10.08
CA ALA A 95 5.63 12.24 -9.21
C ALA A 95 6.02 13.07 -7.98
N GLU A 96 5.10 13.94 -7.55
CA GLU A 96 5.25 14.70 -6.32
C GLU A 96 4.95 13.84 -5.08
N ASN A 97 5.74 14.02 -4.03
CA ASN A 97 5.47 13.39 -2.74
C ASN A 97 4.30 14.09 -2.05
N ALA A 98 3.15 13.44 -2.00
CA ALA A 98 1.97 13.98 -1.34
C ALA A 98 2.13 14.00 0.18
N ALA A 99 1.79 15.12 0.81
CA ALA A 99 1.75 15.24 2.26
C ALA A 99 0.42 14.67 2.80
N LEU A 100 0.47 13.47 3.37
CA LEU A 100 -0.64 12.89 4.13
C LEU A 100 -0.75 13.59 5.48
N SER A 101 -1.96 13.97 5.89
CA SER A 101 -2.20 14.53 7.22
C SER A 101 -2.16 13.45 8.30
N GLU A 102 -1.98 13.86 9.57
CA GLU A 102 -1.97 12.92 10.71
C GLU A 102 -3.27 12.12 10.85
N ASP A 103 -4.41 12.72 10.49
CA ASP A 103 -5.70 12.01 10.50
C ASP A 103 -5.72 10.89 9.46
N GLU A 104 -5.16 11.14 8.27
CA GLU A 104 -5.07 10.16 7.19
C GLU A 104 -4.08 9.06 7.52
N LEU A 105 -2.89 9.42 8.04
CA LEU A 105 -1.92 8.46 8.55
C LEU A 105 -2.56 7.60 9.64
N GLY A 106 -3.37 8.20 10.51
CA GLY A 106 -4.15 7.51 11.53
C GLY A 106 -5.12 6.45 10.97
N GLU A 107 -5.83 6.76 9.88
CA GLU A 107 -6.71 5.80 9.20
C GLU A 107 -5.93 4.68 8.51
N LEU A 108 -4.84 5.00 7.80
CA LEU A 108 -4.00 4.02 7.12
C LEU A 108 -3.33 3.06 8.11
N VAL A 109 -2.88 3.56 9.26
CA VAL A 109 -2.35 2.72 10.36
C VAL A 109 -3.42 1.79 10.92
N ARG A 110 -4.66 2.26 11.08
CA ARG A 110 -5.78 1.41 11.53
C ARG A 110 -6.06 0.29 10.53
N PHE A 111 -6.08 0.63 9.24
CA PHE A 111 -6.27 -0.33 8.15
C PHE A 111 -5.21 -1.43 8.19
N GLU A 112 -3.93 -1.05 8.20
CA GLU A 112 -2.81 -2.00 8.21
C GLU A 112 -2.75 -2.84 9.50
N TYR A 113 -3.03 -2.24 10.65
CA TYR A 113 -3.09 -2.96 11.91
C TYR A 113 -4.17 -4.05 11.89
N LYS A 114 -5.36 -3.74 11.33
CA LYS A 114 -6.44 -4.71 11.16
C LYS A 114 -6.03 -5.82 10.19
N ARG A 115 -5.38 -5.48 9.08
CA ARG A 115 -4.89 -6.44 8.09
C ARG A 115 -3.88 -7.42 8.69
N ARG A 116 -2.83 -6.93 9.35
CA ARG A 116 -1.82 -7.78 10.02
C ARG A 116 -2.44 -8.70 11.06
N ARG A 117 -3.33 -8.18 11.91
CA ARG A 117 -4.03 -9.00 12.92
C ARG A 117 -4.93 -10.08 12.32
N ASN A 118 -5.52 -9.84 11.14
CA ASN A 118 -6.31 -10.85 10.46
C ASN A 118 -5.44 -11.94 9.84
N TYR A 119 -4.28 -11.56 9.28
CA TYR A 119 -3.29 -12.52 8.79
C TYR A 119 -2.81 -13.46 9.91
N ASP A 120 -2.46 -12.91 11.08
CA ASP A 120 -2.03 -13.70 12.25
C ASP A 120 -3.12 -14.67 12.75
N LYS A 121 -4.39 -14.31 12.62
CA LYS A 121 -5.52 -15.17 13.00
C LYS A 121 -5.74 -16.32 12.03
N ILE A 122 -5.60 -16.05 10.73
CA ILE A 122 -5.91 -17.03 9.66
C ILE A 122 -4.79 -18.06 9.53
N ASN A 123 -3.53 -17.62 9.61
CA ASN A 123 -2.38 -18.50 9.40
C ASN A 123 -1.90 -19.20 10.67
N GLY A 124 -2.57 -18.94 11.80
CA GLY A 124 -2.01 -19.21 13.13
C GLY A 124 -0.84 -18.27 13.39
N ALA A 125 -0.71 -17.73 14.60
CA ALA A 125 0.52 -17.06 14.97
C ALA A 125 1.64 -18.10 14.89
N ASP A 126 2.43 -18.06 13.81
CA ASP A 126 3.45 -19.06 13.55
C ASP A 126 4.39 -19.09 14.77
N SER A 127 4.37 -20.21 15.48
CA SER A 127 5.03 -20.37 16.79
C SER A 127 6.57 -20.27 16.75
N THR A 128 7.10 -19.97 15.57
CA THR A 128 8.51 -19.75 15.23
C THR A 128 8.94 -18.28 15.27
N GLN A 129 8.01 -17.31 15.44
CA GLN A 129 8.41 -15.91 15.59
C GLN A 129 9.24 -15.71 16.86
N THR A 130 10.52 -15.36 16.69
CA THR A 130 11.47 -15.20 17.80
C THR A 130 11.10 -14.03 18.71
N ARG A 131 10.30 -13.07 18.21
CA ARG A 131 9.80 -11.92 18.98
C ARG A 131 8.35 -11.61 18.62
N VAL A 132 7.52 -11.53 19.66
CA VAL A 132 6.15 -11.00 19.58
C VAL A 132 6.17 -9.52 19.96
N LEU A 133 5.73 -8.65 19.06
CA LEU A 133 5.60 -7.21 19.34
C LEU A 133 4.40 -6.93 20.26
N SER A 134 4.54 -5.98 21.18
CA SER A 134 3.39 -5.43 21.88
C SER A 134 2.46 -4.69 20.91
N LYS A 135 1.21 -4.48 21.32
CA LYS A 135 0.22 -3.72 20.52
C LYS A 135 0.74 -2.32 20.14
N ASN A 136 1.44 -1.65 21.05
CA ASN A 136 1.96 -0.30 20.80
C ASN A 136 3.16 -0.35 19.86
N GLU A 137 4.11 -1.28 20.06
CA GLU A 137 5.23 -1.45 19.14
C GLU A 137 4.77 -1.80 17.72
N MET A 138 3.79 -2.70 17.56
CA MET A 138 3.24 -3.03 16.25
C MET A 138 2.62 -1.80 15.58
N LYS A 139 1.83 -1.00 16.32
CA LYS A 139 1.24 0.23 15.79
C LYS A 139 2.31 1.26 15.39
N THR A 140 3.33 1.44 16.22
CA THR A 140 4.44 2.36 15.93
C THR A 140 5.22 1.90 14.70
N GLN A 141 5.51 0.60 14.58
CA GLN A 141 6.17 0.03 13.41
C GLN A 141 5.33 0.26 12.13
N ILE A 142 4.03 0.01 12.20
CA ILE A 142 3.11 0.27 11.09
C ILE A 142 3.10 1.76 10.74
N TYR A 143 3.01 2.65 11.72
CA TYR A 143 3.05 4.10 11.49
C TYR A 143 4.34 4.52 10.78
N GLN A 144 5.50 4.00 11.21
CA GLN A 144 6.78 4.27 10.56
C GLN A 144 6.80 3.81 9.09
N MET A 145 6.20 2.67 8.77
CA MET A 145 6.11 2.18 7.39
C MET A 145 5.09 2.96 6.55
N VAL A 146 3.90 3.21 7.08
CA VAL A 146 2.82 3.95 6.41
C VAL A 146 3.25 5.37 6.07
N SER A 147 4.00 6.02 6.96
CA SER A 147 4.53 7.38 6.74
C SER A 147 5.50 7.46 5.56
N LEU A 148 6.05 6.31 5.11
CA LEU A 148 6.96 6.23 3.96
C LEU A 148 6.24 5.91 2.64
N TRP A 149 4.94 5.61 2.66
CA TRP A 149 4.21 5.17 1.48
C TRP A 149 4.19 6.23 0.38
N ALA A 150 3.77 7.46 0.69
CA ALA A 150 3.68 8.54 -0.31
C ALA A 150 5.03 8.80 -0.99
N ALA A 151 6.12 8.82 -0.22
CA ALA A 151 7.47 9.00 -0.75
C ALA A 151 7.92 7.81 -1.61
N SER A 152 7.59 6.58 -1.20
CA SER A 152 7.95 5.36 -1.95
C SER A 152 7.19 5.27 -3.29
N LEU A 153 5.93 5.69 -3.29
CA LEU A 153 5.10 5.78 -4.50
C LEU A 153 5.63 6.85 -5.45
N ALA A 154 5.92 8.05 -4.93
CA ALA A 154 6.40 9.16 -5.73
C ALA A 154 7.73 8.85 -6.45
N GLU A 155 8.66 8.21 -5.74
CA GLU A 155 9.94 7.75 -6.32
C GLU A 155 9.79 6.57 -7.30
N SER A 156 8.63 5.93 -7.29
CA SER A 156 8.26 4.88 -8.25
C SER A 156 7.31 5.40 -9.33
N ASN A 157 7.24 6.72 -9.52
CA ASN A 157 6.41 7.40 -10.52
C ASN A 157 4.90 7.22 -10.33
N PHE A 158 4.46 7.01 -9.09
CA PHE A 158 3.04 7.02 -8.73
C PHE A 158 2.66 8.30 -8.01
N LYS A 159 1.76 9.07 -8.64
CA LYS A 159 1.12 10.24 -8.08
C LYS A 159 -0.09 9.83 -7.22
N LEU A 160 -0.24 10.46 -6.06
CA LEU A 160 -1.48 10.41 -5.29
C LEU A 160 -2.41 11.53 -5.75
N GLU A 161 -3.61 11.17 -6.20
CA GLU A 161 -4.61 12.13 -6.64
C GLU A 161 -5.86 12.08 -5.77
N ARG A 162 -6.26 13.23 -5.20
CA ARG A 162 -7.50 13.32 -4.42
C ARG A 162 -8.69 12.98 -5.29
N ILE A 163 -9.50 12.03 -4.84
CA ILE A 163 -10.77 11.70 -5.46
C ILE A 163 -11.73 12.86 -5.20
N LYS A 164 -11.95 13.69 -6.22
CA LYS A 164 -13.01 14.69 -6.17
C LYS A 164 -14.32 13.96 -6.44
N PHE A 165 -15.11 13.71 -5.40
CA PHE A 165 -16.53 13.45 -5.63
C PHE A 165 -17.13 14.73 -6.20
N ALA A 166 -17.47 14.73 -7.50
CA ALA A 166 -18.46 15.67 -7.96
C ALA A 166 -19.73 15.33 -7.17
N ASN A 167 -20.24 16.27 -6.38
CA ASN A 167 -21.57 16.16 -5.78
C ASN A 167 -22.59 15.92 -6.90
N GLN A 168 -22.87 14.67 -7.24
CA GLN A 168 -24.04 14.26 -8.00
C GLN A 168 -25.24 14.09 -7.06
N CYS A 169 -25.34 14.93 -6.04
CA CYS A 169 -26.57 15.22 -5.31
C CYS A 169 -26.95 16.67 -5.62
N ASN A 170 -27.51 16.88 -6.82
CA ASN A 170 -28.43 17.96 -7.15
C ASN A 170 -29.00 17.69 -8.55
N MET A 171 -29.87 16.70 -8.64
CA MET A 171 -30.96 16.63 -9.64
C MET A 171 -32.00 15.63 -9.14
N LEU A 172 -32.80 16.06 -8.17
CA LEU A 172 -34.22 15.68 -8.03
C LEU A 172 -34.99 16.94 -7.62
#